data_AF-A0A673TVF5-F1
#
_entry.id   AF-A0A673TVF5-F1
#
_cell.length_a   1.000
_cell.length_b   1.000
_cell.length_c   1.000
_cell.angle_alpha   90.00
_cell.angle_beta   90.00
_cell.angle_gamma   90.00
#
_symmetry.space_group_name_H-M   'P 1'
#
loop_
_entity.id
_entity.type
_entity.pdbx_description
1 polymer ?
#
loop_
_entity_poly.entity_id
_entity_poly.type
_entity_poly.pdbx_seq_one_letter_code
_entity_poly.pdbx_strand_id
1 'polypeptide(L)'
;MKSPWNILLVTLLFLLLPLRTLASPTSDDQPSISDPNGQTCLEKLFLKTTCYLVIEVFGPDIIKLLSTDVNADVVCHSLEFCKQDPGQPLCHLYPLPKEAWKRTLEKATQIVRKSPTLKYSRSSSDVCSLPFLAKICQRIKLAIKNSVPFKDVDSDKYSVFPTLRGYHWRGRDCNDSNKMAYPGRRPENWDVHEDSNCNGIWGVDPKDGIPYEKKFCEGSQPRGIILLGDSAGAHFHISPEWITASQMSLKSFINLPTALTNELNWPQISGVTGFLDSTSGIKESSLYLRLWKRNRCNHRDYQNISRNGASSKNLDKFIESLSRNQLLDHPAIVLYAMIGNDVCSGKVDPVPEMTTPEKLYSNIMQTLKYLNSHLPNGSHVILYGLADGTFLWNHLHNRYYPLGQLNKDVTYAHFYSFLNCLQVSPCRSWMSSNKTLRTLTSERAKQLSNTLKKIANSQKFTNFDLFYADFDFQEVTEEWQKRGGQPWQLIEPVDGFHPNEVALLLLADRLWKKVELQWPHVLGKENPFNPQIEQVFGDQGGH
;
A
#
# COMPACT_ATOMS: atom_id res chain seq x y z
N MET A 1 -18.07 -1.64 3.01
CA MET A 1 -16.78 -1.84 3.69
C MET A 1 -16.65 -0.75 4.74
N LYS A 2 -16.58 -1.11 6.02
CA LYS A 2 -16.23 -0.13 7.07
C LYS A 2 -14.79 0.33 6.77
N SER A 3 -14.57 1.65 6.78
CA SER A 3 -13.33 2.30 6.35
C SER A 3 -12.08 1.67 7.01
N PRO A 4 -10.93 1.57 6.32
CA PRO A 4 -9.63 1.20 6.91
C PRO A 4 -9.22 2.10 8.10
N TRP A 5 -9.97 3.18 8.35
CA TRP A 5 -9.97 3.96 9.58
C TRP A 5 -10.12 3.16 10.88
N ASN A 6 -10.86 2.03 10.87
CA ASN A 6 -10.99 1.22 12.09
C ASN A 6 -9.68 0.52 12.48
N ILE A 7 -8.80 0.24 11.51
CA ILE A 7 -7.46 -0.31 11.78
C ILE A 7 -6.60 0.80 12.40
N LEU A 8 -6.67 2.02 11.87
CA LEU A 8 -6.03 3.22 12.40
C LEU A 8 -6.43 3.52 13.86
N LEU A 9 -7.71 3.35 14.20
CA LEU A 9 -8.24 3.48 15.56
C LEU A 9 -7.57 2.51 16.54
N VAL A 10 -7.37 1.28 16.10
CA VAL A 10 -6.74 0.22 16.90
C VAL A 10 -5.24 0.51 17.03
N THR A 11 -4.55 0.92 15.97
CA THR A 11 -3.11 1.27 16.02
C THR A 11 -2.82 2.54 16.82
N LEU A 12 -3.64 3.60 16.73
CA LEU A 12 -3.52 4.81 17.55
C LEU A 12 -3.81 4.58 19.03
N LEU A 13 -4.70 3.66 19.37
CA LEU A 13 -4.91 3.24 20.76
C LEU A 13 -3.76 2.36 21.28
N PHE A 14 -3.17 1.51 20.44
CA PHE A 14 -2.00 0.69 20.81
C PHE A 14 -0.69 1.48 20.89
N LEU A 15 -0.60 2.64 20.23
CA LEU A 15 0.52 3.58 20.32
C LEU A 15 0.69 4.25 21.71
N LEU A 16 -0.29 4.10 22.61
CA LEU A 16 -0.30 4.70 23.95
C LEU A 16 0.34 3.82 25.04
N LEU A 17 0.78 2.61 24.70
CA LEU A 17 1.14 1.58 25.70
C LEU A 17 2.60 1.52 26.17
N PRO A 18 3.59 2.22 25.58
CA PRO A 18 4.95 2.22 26.13
C PRO A 18 5.40 3.61 26.59
N LEU A 19 4.71 4.19 27.57
CA LEU A 19 5.19 5.39 28.27
C LEU A 19 5.12 5.17 29.79
N ARG A 20 6.03 4.33 30.29
CA ARG A 20 6.53 4.40 31.67
C ARG A 20 8.02 4.07 31.69
N THR A 21 8.85 5.10 31.55
CA THR A 21 9.97 5.46 32.44
C THR A 21 10.72 6.66 31.84
N LEU A 22 11.23 7.53 32.71
CA LEU A 22 11.89 8.83 32.45
C LEU A 22 10.95 10.04 32.32
N ALA A 23 10.49 10.50 33.48
CA ALA A 23 10.23 11.91 33.71
C ALA A 23 11.57 12.62 33.99
N SER A 24 11.88 13.69 33.25
CA SER A 24 12.62 14.88 33.71
C SER A 24 12.57 16.01 32.66
N PRO A 25 12.66 17.29 33.07
CA PRO A 25 12.09 18.42 32.32
C PRO A 25 13.10 19.21 31.48
N THR A 26 12.56 19.85 30.42
CA THR A 26 12.93 21.14 29.79
C THR A 26 14.40 21.45 29.48
N SER A 27 14.69 21.67 28.19
CA SER A 27 15.41 22.87 27.74
C SER A 27 15.02 23.22 26.29
N ASP A 28 14.91 24.52 26.05
CA ASP A 28 14.64 25.20 24.79
C ASP A 28 15.59 24.80 23.66
N ASP A 29 15.11 24.90 22.41
CA ASP A 29 15.88 25.55 21.35
C ASP A 29 15.00 26.00 20.16
N GLN A 30 15.29 27.21 19.69
CA GLN A 30 14.54 28.05 18.75
C GLN A 30 14.50 27.53 17.30
N PRO A 31 13.52 27.98 16.50
CA PRO A 31 13.37 27.59 15.11
C PRO A 31 14.28 28.44 14.20
N SER A 32 15.10 27.78 13.38
CA SER A 32 15.80 28.46 12.29
C SER A 32 15.72 27.69 10.97
N ILE A 33 15.26 28.42 9.96
CA ILE A 33 15.51 28.29 8.52
C ILE A 33 14.54 27.37 7.74
N SER A 34 13.98 28.02 6.72
CA SER A 34 12.96 27.63 5.74
C SER A 34 13.20 26.28 5.07
N ASP A 35 12.34 25.32 5.40
CA ASP A 35 12.14 24.06 4.69
C ASP A 35 11.01 24.28 3.65
N PRO A 36 11.18 23.93 2.35
CA PRO A 36 10.08 23.93 1.38
C PRO A 36 8.91 23.02 1.79
N ASN A 37 9.13 22.14 2.77
CA ASN A 37 8.16 21.21 3.34
C ASN A 37 7.34 21.75 4.52
N GLY A 38 6.88 23.01 4.48
CA GLY A 38 6.04 23.58 5.54
C GLY A 38 4.81 22.73 5.93
N GLN A 39 4.39 21.82 5.07
CA GLN A 39 3.26 20.91 5.29
C GLN A 39 3.62 19.66 6.14
N THR A 40 4.83 19.09 6.03
CA THR A 40 5.24 17.92 6.84
C THR A 40 5.54 18.31 8.28
N CYS A 41 6.06 19.52 8.51
CA CYS A 41 6.24 20.08 9.86
C CYS A 41 4.89 20.28 10.57
N LEU A 42 3.90 20.80 9.84
CA LEU A 42 2.55 21.02 10.36
C LEU A 42 1.85 19.70 10.73
N GLU A 43 2.01 18.65 9.91
CA GLU A 43 1.46 17.32 10.18
C GLU A 43 2.13 16.64 11.39
N LYS A 44 3.45 16.79 11.56
CA LYS A 44 4.17 16.30 12.76
C LYS A 44 3.69 16.99 14.04
N LEU A 45 3.58 18.32 14.02
CA LEU A 45 3.10 19.11 15.16
C LEU A 45 1.67 18.71 15.55
N PHE A 46 0.85 18.40 14.55
CA PHE A 46 -0.52 17.97 14.72
C PHE A 46 -0.65 16.60 15.43
N LEU A 47 0.13 15.60 15.01
CA LEU A 47 0.11 14.25 15.63
C LEU A 47 0.55 14.30 17.10
N LYS A 48 1.60 15.06 17.40
CA LYS A 48 2.07 15.29 18.78
C LYS A 48 0.97 15.92 19.64
N THR A 49 0.32 16.97 19.13
CA THR A 49 -0.79 17.66 19.83
C THR A 49 -1.97 16.72 20.09
N THR A 50 -2.31 15.88 19.11
CA THR A 50 -3.37 14.86 19.25
C THR A 50 -3.02 13.85 20.35
N CYS A 51 -1.78 13.40 20.43
CA CYS A 51 -1.32 12.49 21.47
C CYS A 51 -1.48 13.10 22.88
N TYR A 52 -1.05 14.35 23.08
CA TYR A 52 -1.23 15.04 24.36
C TYR A 52 -2.70 15.19 24.76
N LEU A 53 -3.57 15.50 23.80
CA LEU A 53 -5.01 15.60 24.07
C LEU A 53 -5.59 14.25 24.50
N VAL A 54 -5.20 13.15 23.86
CA VAL A 54 -5.64 11.80 24.26
C VAL A 54 -5.16 11.45 25.67
N ILE A 55 -3.91 11.81 26.02
CA ILE A 55 -3.36 11.63 27.37
C ILE A 55 -4.12 12.47 28.39
N GLU A 56 -4.44 13.74 28.08
CA GLU A 56 -5.19 14.62 28.97
C GLU A 56 -6.60 14.08 29.24
N VAL A 57 -7.28 13.57 28.20
CA VAL A 57 -8.67 13.10 28.31
C VAL A 57 -8.76 11.71 28.95
N PHE A 58 -7.92 10.75 28.56
CA PHE A 58 -8.06 9.34 28.95
C PHE A 58 -6.94 8.83 29.87
N GLY A 59 -5.83 9.55 29.97
CA GLY A 59 -4.64 9.14 30.74
C GLY A 59 -4.91 8.80 32.20
N PRO A 60 -5.68 9.60 32.96
CA PRO A 60 -5.99 9.28 34.35
C PRO A 60 -6.68 7.92 34.54
N ASP A 61 -7.66 7.60 33.70
CA ASP A 61 -8.40 6.33 33.78
C ASP A 61 -7.55 5.15 33.29
N ILE A 62 -6.75 5.35 32.24
CA ILE A 62 -5.78 4.34 31.76
C ILE A 62 -4.78 3.99 32.86
N ILE A 63 -4.18 4.99 33.53
CA ILE A 63 -3.22 4.77 34.62
C ILE A 63 -3.85 3.97 35.76
N LYS A 64 -5.08 4.32 36.14
CA LYS A 64 -5.80 3.64 37.23
C LYS A 64 -6.10 2.19 36.87
N LEU A 65 -6.54 1.92 35.64
CA LEU A 65 -6.80 0.56 35.17
C LEU A 65 -5.50 -0.27 35.08
N LEU A 66 -4.44 0.26 34.49
CA LEU A 66 -3.16 -0.46 34.40
C LEU A 66 -2.55 -0.77 35.77
N SER A 67 -2.83 0.06 36.80
CA SER A 67 -2.41 -0.24 38.18
C SER A 67 -3.08 -1.47 38.80
N THR A 68 -4.14 -2.01 38.17
CA THR A 68 -4.82 -3.24 38.61
C THR A 68 -4.42 -4.48 37.84
N ASP A 69 -3.30 -4.44 37.11
CA ASP A 69 -2.73 -5.60 36.40
C ASP A 69 -3.69 -6.22 35.36
N VAL A 70 -4.39 -5.36 34.62
CA VAL A 70 -5.27 -5.77 33.52
C VAL A 70 -4.64 -5.46 32.16
N ASN A 71 -4.92 -6.32 31.19
CA ASN A 71 -4.43 -6.16 29.82
C ASN A 71 -5.18 -5.07 29.04
N ALA A 72 -4.57 -4.62 27.94
CA ALA A 72 -5.08 -3.50 27.13
C ALA A 72 -6.48 -3.72 26.55
N ASP A 73 -6.86 -4.96 26.23
CA ASP A 73 -8.21 -5.28 25.78
C ASP A 73 -9.26 -5.06 26.88
N VAL A 74 -8.98 -5.43 28.13
CA VAL A 74 -9.85 -5.09 29.28
C VAL A 74 -9.97 -3.57 29.44
N VAL A 75 -8.87 -2.83 29.30
CA VAL A 75 -8.86 -1.36 29.37
C VAL A 75 -9.77 -0.77 28.29
N CYS A 76 -9.62 -1.20 27.04
CA CYS A 76 -10.42 -0.68 25.92
C CYS A 76 -11.92 -1.00 26.04
N HIS A 77 -12.29 -2.18 26.55
CA HIS A 77 -13.69 -2.51 26.87
C HIS A 77 -14.23 -1.64 28.02
N SER A 78 -13.42 -1.41 29.07
CA SER A 78 -13.81 -0.61 30.24
C SER A 78 -14.01 0.88 29.92
N LEU A 79 -13.26 1.39 28.94
CA LEU A 79 -13.35 2.76 28.43
C LEU A 79 -14.35 2.91 27.27
N GLU A 80 -15.10 1.85 26.93
CA GLU A 80 -16.11 1.83 25.86
C GLU A 80 -15.56 2.09 24.43
N PHE A 81 -14.24 1.98 24.23
CA PHE A 81 -13.63 1.96 22.89
C PHE A 81 -13.94 0.66 22.16
N CYS A 82 -13.96 -0.45 22.90
CA CYS A 82 -14.47 -1.73 22.42
C CYS A 82 -15.90 -1.90 22.93
N LYS A 83 -16.87 -1.94 22.01
CA LYS A 83 -18.28 -2.17 22.34
C LYS A 83 -18.67 -3.60 22.01
N GLN A 84 -19.51 -4.18 22.85
CA GLN A 84 -20.14 -5.46 22.61
C GLN A 84 -21.57 -5.21 22.13
N ASP A 85 -21.82 -5.41 20.84
CA ASP A 85 -23.19 -5.40 20.32
C ASP A 85 -23.96 -6.65 20.81
N PRO A 86 -25.29 -6.58 20.97
CA PRO A 86 -26.11 -7.74 21.33
C PRO A 86 -25.83 -8.93 20.40
N GLY A 87 -25.47 -10.08 20.98
CA GLY A 87 -25.15 -11.29 20.23
C GLY A 87 -23.68 -11.43 19.77
N GLN A 88 -22.83 -10.42 19.94
CA GLN A 88 -21.39 -10.54 19.69
C GLN A 88 -20.65 -11.08 20.92
N PRO A 89 -19.66 -11.97 20.75
CA PRO A 89 -18.79 -12.39 21.84
C PRO A 89 -17.86 -11.25 22.30
N LEU A 90 -17.36 -11.32 23.53
CA LEU A 90 -16.29 -10.43 24.00
C LEU A 90 -14.98 -10.80 23.31
N CYS A 91 -14.47 -9.86 22.50
CA CYS A 91 -13.20 -10.03 21.81
C CYS A 91 -12.02 -9.75 22.75
N HIS A 92 -11.08 -10.67 22.81
CA HIS A 92 -9.86 -10.60 23.60
C HIS A 92 -8.65 -10.85 22.70
N LEU A 93 -7.55 -10.15 22.98
CA LEU A 93 -6.28 -10.29 22.28
C LEU A 93 -5.31 -11.16 23.09
N TYR A 94 -5.31 -10.99 24.41
CA TYR A 94 -4.39 -11.70 25.29
C TYR A 94 -5.00 -13.03 25.75
N PRO A 95 -4.16 -14.01 26.13
CA PRO A 95 -4.64 -15.23 26.79
C PRO A 95 -5.54 -14.89 27.97
N LEU A 96 -6.67 -15.61 28.09
CA LEU A 96 -7.65 -15.34 29.13
C LEU A 96 -7.01 -15.48 30.53
N PRO A 97 -7.30 -14.55 31.47
CA PRO A 97 -6.77 -14.60 32.82
C PRO A 97 -7.30 -15.82 33.60
N LYS A 98 -6.63 -16.14 34.71
CA LYS A 98 -7.05 -17.21 35.65
C LYS A 98 -8.40 -16.92 36.33
N GLU A 99 -8.73 -15.64 36.56
CA GLU A 99 -10.09 -15.20 36.94
C GLU A 99 -10.98 -15.10 35.69
N ALA A 100 -12.28 -15.34 35.85
CA ALA A 100 -13.23 -15.19 34.75
C ALA A 100 -13.24 -13.75 34.19
N TRP A 101 -12.88 -13.59 32.92
CA TRP A 101 -12.80 -12.31 32.18
C TRP A 101 -13.93 -11.32 32.50
N LYS A 102 -15.18 -11.82 32.59
CA LYS A 102 -16.36 -11.03 32.92
C LYS A 102 -16.23 -10.30 34.25
N ARG A 103 -15.71 -10.97 35.30
CA ARG A 103 -15.49 -10.36 36.61
C ARG A 103 -14.39 -9.30 36.58
N THR A 104 -13.32 -9.56 35.84
CA THR A 104 -12.24 -8.59 35.63
C THR A 104 -12.76 -7.32 34.96
N LEU A 105 -13.57 -7.48 33.90
CA LEU A 105 -14.20 -6.38 33.19
C LEU A 105 -15.20 -5.60 34.08
N GLU A 106 -16.00 -6.30 34.89
CA GLU A 106 -16.92 -5.67 35.85
C GLU A 106 -16.18 -4.80 36.88
N LYS A 107 -15.10 -5.34 37.48
CA LYS A 107 -14.22 -4.60 38.41
C LYS A 107 -13.63 -3.36 37.74
N ALA A 108 -13.06 -3.51 36.55
CA ALA A 108 -12.47 -2.43 35.77
C ALA A 108 -13.50 -1.34 35.38
N THR A 109 -14.71 -1.75 34.98
CA THR A 109 -15.80 -0.82 34.66
C THR A 109 -16.24 -0.01 35.89
N GLN A 110 -16.28 -0.63 37.08
CA GLN A 110 -16.58 0.10 38.33
C GLN A 110 -15.52 1.14 38.68
N ILE A 111 -14.25 0.87 38.37
CA ILE A 111 -13.13 1.79 38.59
C ILE A 111 -13.29 3.07 37.78
N VAL A 112 -13.70 2.95 36.50
CA VAL A 112 -13.94 4.06 35.57
C VAL A 112 -15.21 4.82 35.93
N ARG A 113 -16.30 4.13 36.28
CA ARG A 113 -17.58 4.78 36.68
C ARG A 113 -17.45 5.69 37.91
N LYS A 114 -16.50 5.40 38.80
CA LYS A 114 -16.20 6.22 39.99
C LYS A 114 -15.27 7.40 39.70
N SER A 115 -14.83 7.58 38.45
CA SER A 115 -13.86 8.61 38.05
C SER A 115 -14.56 9.96 37.82
N PRO A 116 -14.03 11.10 38.33
CA PRO A 116 -14.61 12.43 38.11
C PRO A 116 -14.54 12.93 36.66
N THR A 117 -13.69 12.33 35.83
CA THR A 117 -13.41 12.68 34.41
C THR A 117 -14.55 12.37 33.44
N LEU A 118 -15.68 11.89 33.96
CA LEU A 118 -16.84 11.38 33.24
C LEU A 118 -17.72 12.52 32.65
N LYS A 119 -17.12 13.48 31.94
CA LYS A 119 -17.82 14.59 31.27
C LYS A 119 -17.66 14.64 29.75
N TYR A 120 -16.95 13.71 29.12
CA TYR A 120 -16.86 13.67 27.66
C TYR A 120 -17.97 12.80 27.07
N SER A 121 -18.69 13.37 26.10
CA SER A 121 -19.81 12.72 25.41
C SER A 121 -19.35 11.39 24.79
N ARG A 122 -19.91 10.29 25.31
CA ARG A 122 -19.63 8.89 24.95
C ARG A 122 -20.28 8.45 23.63
N SER A 123 -20.36 9.38 22.70
CA SER A 123 -20.85 9.14 21.35
C SER A 123 -19.78 8.34 20.59
N SER A 124 -20.23 7.37 19.78
CA SER A 124 -19.41 6.54 18.89
C SER A 124 -18.81 7.34 17.74
N SER A 125 -18.16 8.45 18.06
CA SER A 125 -17.77 9.43 17.08
C SER A 125 -16.43 9.00 16.49
N ASP A 126 -16.47 8.61 15.20
CA ASP A 126 -15.35 8.38 14.27
C ASP A 126 -14.14 9.22 14.72
N VAL A 127 -12.90 8.72 14.72
CA VAL A 127 -11.73 9.53 15.15
C VAL A 127 -11.62 10.83 14.34
N CYS A 128 -12.20 10.88 13.13
CA CYS A 128 -12.41 12.11 12.36
C CYS A 128 -13.37 13.15 12.96
N SER A 129 -14.07 12.83 14.04
CA SER A 129 -14.97 13.72 14.78
C SER A 129 -14.22 14.57 15.79
N LEU A 130 -12.99 14.20 16.16
CA LEU A 130 -12.12 15.07 16.93
C LEU A 130 -11.82 16.31 16.07
N PRO A 131 -12.11 17.54 16.55
CA PRO A 131 -12.06 18.76 15.75
C PRO A 131 -10.73 18.96 15.01
N PHE A 132 -9.65 18.49 15.63
CA PHE A 132 -8.30 18.54 15.10
C PHE A 132 -8.13 17.53 13.95
N LEU A 133 -8.57 16.27 14.13
CA LEU A 133 -8.37 15.19 13.14
C LEU A 133 -9.28 15.35 11.91
N ALA A 134 -10.40 16.06 12.06
CA ALA A 134 -11.35 16.34 11.00
C ALA A 134 -10.70 16.92 9.72
N LYS A 135 -9.72 17.83 9.85
CA LYS A 135 -9.05 18.46 8.69
C LYS A 135 -8.15 17.48 7.94
N ILE A 136 -7.38 16.65 8.65
CA ILE A 136 -6.53 15.61 8.05
C ILE A 136 -7.40 14.53 7.41
N CYS A 137 -8.43 14.09 8.14
CA CYS A 137 -9.45 13.20 7.63
C CYS A 137 -10.06 13.69 6.34
N GLN A 138 -10.42 14.97 6.26
CA GLN A 138 -11.06 15.53 5.08
C GLN A 138 -10.12 15.50 3.86
N ARG A 139 -8.84 15.87 4.05
CA ARG A 139 -7.83 15.81 2.99
C ARG A 139 -7.56 14.38 2.53
N ILE A 140 -7.37 13.46 3.48
CA ILE A 140 -7.18 12.03 3.21
C ILE A 140 -8.43 11.45 2.52
N LYS A 141 -9.64 11.74 3.01
CA LYS A 141 -10.90 11.29 2.42
C LYS A 141 -11.08 11.80 0.97
N LEU A 142 -10.67 13.04 0.69
CA LEU A 142 -10.77 13.61 -0.66
C LEU A 142 -9.81 12.93 -1.65
N ALA A 143 -8.53 12.77 -1.27
CA ALA A 143 -7.53 12.08 -2.08
C ALA A 143 -7.89 10.59 -2.30
N ILE A 144 -8.34 9.90 -1.23
CA ILE A 144 -8.81 8.51 -1.30
C ILE A 144 -10.01 8.38 -2.25
N LYS A 145 -10.96 9.32 -2.22
CA LYS A 145 -12.20 9.20 -3.00
C LYS A 145 -11.92 9.19 -4.50
N ASN A 146 -11.02 10.05 -4.97
CA ASN A 146 -10.82 10.29 -6.40
C ASN A 146 -9.56 9.60 -6.99
N SER A 147 -8.60 9.16 -6.17
CA SER A 147 -7.34 8.51 -6.63
C SER A 147 -6.50 9.34 -7.62
N VAL A 148 -6.69 10.65 -7.61
CA VAL A 148 -5.90 11.63 -8.35
C VAL A 148 -5.19 12.54 -7.35
N PRO A 149 -4.05 13.16 -7.73
CA PRO A 149 -3.29 14.00 -6.82
C PRO A 149 -4.14 15.15 -6.26
N PHE A 150 -3.89 15.50 -5.00
CA PHE A 150 -4.49 16.69 -4.40
C PHE A 150 -3.85 18.00 -4.92
N LYS A 151 -2.56 17.96 -5.25
CA LYS A 151 -1.82 19.07 -5.88
C LYS A 151 -1.54 18.70 -7.33
N ASP A 152 -2.31 19.29 -8.22
CA ASP A 152 -2.32 19.03 -9.67
C ASP A 152 -3.02 20.25 -10.29
N VAL A 153 -2.23 21.25 -10.69
CA VAL A 153 -2.71 22.58 -11.08
C VAL A 153 -3.27 22.57 -12.49
N ASP A 154 -2.68 21.80 -13.39
CA ASP A 154 -3.14 21.69 -14.79
C ASP A 154 -4.08 20.49 -15.07
N SER A 155 -4.32 19.66 -14.05
CA SER A 155 -5.27 18.55 -14.04
C SER A 155 -4.93 17.39 -14.97
N ASP A 156 -3.64 17.11 -15.16
CA ASP A 156 -3.13 16.00 -15.98
C ASP A 156 -2.97 14.66 -15.20
N LYS A 157 -3.25 14.70 -13.89
CA LYS A 157 -3.17 13.61 -12.90
C LYS A 157 -1.75 13.25 -12.42
N TYR A 158 -0.74 14.04 -12.76
CA TYR A 158 0.60 13.99 -12.22
C TYR A 158 0.80 15.12 -11.19
N SER A 159 1.94 15.14 -10.50
CA SER A 159 2.13 16.09 -9.41
C SER A 159 3.59 16.35 -9.12
N VAL A 160 3.89 17.58 -8.71
CA VAL A 160 5.18 17.97 -8.11
C VAL A 160 5.32 17.58 -6.64
N PHE A 161 4.24 17.12 -5.98
CA PHE A 161 4.22 16.78 -4.55
C PHE A 161 4.22 15.25 -4.34
N PRO A 162 4.89 14.70 -3.30
CA PRO A 162 5.06 13.24 -3.18
C PRO A 162 3.79 12.47 -2.83
N THR A 163 3.12 12.85 -1.76
CA THR A 163 2.02 12.08 -1.16
C THR A 163 0.65 12.56 -1.65
N LEU A 164 -0.45 12.10 -1.03
CA LEU A 164 -1.81 12.46 -1.44
C LEU A 164 -2.06 12.22 -2.93
N ARG A 165 -1.64 11.03 -3.40
CA ARG A 165 -1.72 10.57 -4.80
C ARG A 165 -0.78 11.26 -5.80
N GLY A 166 0.23 12.01 -5.33
CA GLY A 166 1.25 12.63 -6.18
C GLY A 166 2.40 11.70 -6.60
N TYR A 167 3.64 12.19 -6.68
CA TYR A 167 4.73 11.48 -7.39
C TYR A 167 5.25 10.19 -6.72
N HIS A 168 4.88 9.89 -5.47
CA HIS A 168 5.08 8.54 -4.94
C HIS A 168 4.28 7.50 -5.73
N TRP A 169 3.17 7.90 -6.35
CA TRP A 169 2.23 7.05 -7.06
C TRP A 169 2.45 7.04 -8.57
N ARG A 170 2.97 8.11 -9.15
CA ARG A 170 3.20 8.27 -10.60
C ARG A 170 4.47 9.06 -10.84
N GLY A 171 4.97 9.09 -12.08
CA GLY A 171 6.06 9.98 -12.44
C GLY A 171 5.84 11.42 -11.98
N ARG A 172 6.89 12.08 -11.51
CA ARG A 172 6.78 13.48 -11.15
C ARG A 172 6.60 14.35 -12.38
N ASP A 173 5.62 15.24 -12.26
CA ASP A 173 5.35 16.26 -13.26
C ASP A 173 6.52 17.25 -13.33
N CYS A 174 7.02 17.47 -14.54
CA CYS A 174 8.09 18.41 -14.83
C CYS A 174 7.58 19.85 -15.02
N ASN A 175 6.29 20.04 -15.34
CA ASN A 175 5.65 21.33 -15.52
C ASN A 175 4.15 21.31 -15.18
N ASP A 176 3.85 21.45 -13.87
CA ASP A 176 2.49 21.54 -13.26
C ASP A 176 1.76 22.85 -13.58
N SER A 177 1.93 23.35 -14.80
CA SER A 177 1.21 24.49 -15.39
C SER A 177 0.91 24.24 -16.86
N ASN A 178 1.30 23.08 -17.39
CA ASN A 178 1.11 22.66 -18.76
C ASN A 178 0.65 21.20 -18.81
N LYS A 179 -0.68 21.01 -18.93
CA LYS A 179 -1.33 19.69 -19.04
C LYS A 179 -0.85 18.81 -20.20
N MET A 180 0.03 19.33 -21.07
CA MET A 180 0.62 18.65 -22.22
C MET A 180 2.09 18.28 -21.97
N ALA A 181 2.63 18.49 -20.76
CA ALA A 181 3.97 18.14 -20.35
C ALA A 181 3.92 17.14 -19.20
N TYR A 182 3.93 15.83 -19.49
CA TYR A 182 3.73 14.80 -18.47
C TYR A 182 4.38 13.45 -18.80
N PRO A 183 4.73 12.63 -17.78
CA PRO A 183 5.35 11.32 -17.96
C PRO A 183 4.63 10.42 -18.98
N GLY A 184 5.41 9.95 -19.97
CA GLY A 184 5.00 8.95 -20.95
C GLY A 184 4.22 9.46 -22.16
N ARG A 185 4.08 10.78 -22.29
CA ARG A 185 3.65 11.44 -23.53
C ARG A 185 4.66 11.19 -24.66
N ARG A 186 4.21 11.18 -25.92
CA ARG A 186 5.14 11.27 -27.07
C ARG A 186 5.71 12.68 -27.16
N PRO A 187 7.01 12.83 -27.43
CA PRO A 187 7.67 14.13 -27.37
C PRO A 187 7.10 15.11 -28.40
N GLU A 188 6.83 16.33 -27.97
CA GLU A 188 6.36 17.43 -28.81
C GLU A 188 7.52 17.98 -29.64
N ASN A 189 7.45 17.79 -30.96
CA ASN A 189 8.51 18.20 -31.88
C ASN A 189 9.91 17.70 -31.48
N TRP A 190 10.00 16.51 -30.90
CA TRP A 190 11.24 15.93 -30.36
C TRP A 190 11.90 16.78 -29.25
N ASP A 191 11.08 17.47 -28.46
CA ASP A 191 11.47 18.16 -27.22
C ASP A 191 12.63 19.16 -27.43
N VAL A 192 12.60 19.86 -28.56
CA VAL A 192 13.65 20.84 -28.96
C VAL A 192 13.79 21.98 -27.95
N HIS A 193 12.70 22.40 -27.31
CA HIS A 193 12.66 23.58 -26.43
C HIS A 193 12.29 23.26 -24.99
N GLU A 194 11.52 22.21 -24.75
CA GLU A 194 10.98 21.81 -23.46
C GLU A 194 10.88 20.28 -23.42
N ASP A 195 11.13 19.71 -22.25
CA ASP A 195 10.89 18.29 -21.96
C ASP A 195 9.38 18.08 -21.76
N SER A 196 8.69 17.59 -22.80
CA SER A 196 7.24 17.45 -22.80
C SER A 196 6.77 16.09 -22.26
N ASN A 197 7.68 15.16 -22.01
CA ASN A 197 7.37 13.84 -21.49
C ASN A 197 8.04 13.53 -20.15
N CYS A 198 8.69 14.54 -19.56
CA CYS A 198 9.35 14.52 -18.25
C CYS A 198 10.41 13.43 -18.09
N ASN A 199 11.01 12.96 -19.18
CA ASN A 199 12.03 11.92 -19.15
C ASN A 199 13.44 12.49 -18.94
N GLY A 200 13.60 13.81 -18.88
CA GLY A 200 14.87 14.52 -18.69
C GLY A 200 15.73 14.67 -19.95
N ILE A 201 15.25 14.24 -21.12
CA ILE A 201 15.96 14.26 -22.40
C ILE A 201 15.29 15.30 -23.31
N TRP A 202 15.99 16.39 -23.59
CA TRP A 202 15.45 17.49 -24.39
C TRP A 202 16.58 18.32 -24.99
N GLY A 203 16.24 19.27 -25.85
CA GLY A 203 17.18 20.16 -26.52
C GLY A 203 17.82 19.53 -27.76
N VAL A 204 18.84 20.21 -28.28
CA VAL A 204 19.48 19.88 -29.57
C VAL A 204 20.97 19.67 -29.37
N ASP A 205 21.50 18.61 -29.99
CA ASP A 205 22.95 18.39 -30.00
C ASP A 205 23.63 19.44 -30.89
N PRO A 206 24.48 20.31 -30.32
CA PRO A 206 25.13 21.38 -31.10
C PRO A 206 26.10 20.85 -32.16
N LYS A 207 26.50 19.57 -32.10
CA LYS A 207 27.45 19.00 -33.07
C LYS A 207 26.83 18.75 -34.45
N ASP A 208 25.56 18.37 -34.50
CA ASP A 208 24.88 17.99 -35.74
C ASP A 208 23.48 18.60 -35.90
N GLY A 209 23.00 19.35 -34.90
CA GLY A 209 21.69 20.01 -34.94
C GLY A 209 20.52 19.06 -34.77
N ILE A 210 20.74 17.80 -34.36
CA ILE A 210 19.67 16.81 -34.18
C ILE A 210 19.14 16.89 -32.74
N PRO A 211 17.80 16.93 -32.53
CA PRO A 211 17.22 16.87 -31.19
C PRO A 211 17.65 15.61 -30.43
N TYR A 212 18.01 15.74 -29.15
CA TYR A 212 18.50 14.61 -28.37
C TYR A 212 17.46 13.49 -28.23
N GLU A 213 16.20 13.86 -27.98
CA GLU A 213 15.08 12.93 -27.88
C GLU A 213 14.90 12.13 -29.19
N LYS A 214 15.04 12.80 -30.34
CA LYS A 214 15.06 12.11 -31.64
C LYS A 214 16.23 11.15 -31.73
N LYS A 215 17.44 11.62 -31.46
CA LYS A 215 18.68 10.85 -31.62
C LYS A 215 18.71 9.61 -30.72
N PHE A 216 18.25 9.74 -29.49
CA PHE A 216 18.40 8.70 -28.47
C PHE A 216 17.16 7.84 -28.26
N CYS A 217 15.96 8.35 -28.58
CA CYS A 217 14.70 7.66 -28.28
C CYS A 217 13.90 7.23 -29.52
N GLU A 218 14.10 7.85 -30.70
CA GLU A 218 13.45 7.40 -31.95
C GLU A 218 13.78 5.92 -32.23
N GLY A 219 12.76 5.11 -32.48
CA GLY A 219 12.92 3.66 -32.73
C GLY A 219 13.23 2.80 -31.50
N SER A 220 13.50 3.38 -30.33
CA SER A 220 13.75 2.64 -29.08
C SER A 220 12.48 2.02 -28.47
N GLN A 221 11.31 2.42 -28.98
CA GLN A 221 9.96 2.01 -28.54
C GLN A 221 9.71 2.18 -27.02
N PRO A 222 9.77 3.43 -26.50
CA PRO A 222 9.47 3.71 -25.11
C PRO A 222 8.08 3.22 -24.70
N ARG A 223 7.93 2.85 -23.43
CA ARG A 223 6.66 2.39 -22.86
C ARG A 223 6.61 2.60 -21.35
N GLY A 224 5.43 2.89 -20.85
CA GLY A 224 5.18 3.04 -19.43
C GLY A 224 4.89 1.72 -18.72
N ILE A 225 4.96 1.74 -17.39
CA ILE A 225 4.49 0.66 -16.53
C ILE A 225 3.31 1.14 -15.68
N ILE A 226 2.17 0.47 -15.80
CA ILE A 226 0.94 0.79 -15.07
C ILE A 226 0.53 -0.41 -14.25
N LEU A 227 0.34 -0.21 -12.94
CA LEU A 227 -0.23 -1.22 -12.05
C LEU A 227 -1.69 -0.90 -11.78
N LEU A 228 -2.58 -1.84 -12.07
CA LEU A 228 -3.95 -1.88 -11.53
C LEU A 228 -3.94 -2.86 -10.36
N GLY A 229 -3.77 -2.37 -9.14
CA GLY A 229 -3.48 -3.21 -7.98
C GLY A 229 -4.34 -2.96 -6.74
N ASP A 230 -4.11 -3.81 -5.74
CA ASP A 230 -4.68 -3.68 -4.40
C ASP A 230 -3.66 -3.16 -3.38
N SER A 231 -3.87 -3.41 -2.10
CA SER A 231 -2.96 -3.02 -1.01
C SER A 231 -1.56 -3.65 -1.16
N ALA A 232 -1.44 -4.87 -1.69
CA ALA A 232 -0.12 -5.47 -1.91
C ALA A 232 0.62 -4.75 -3.06
N GLY A 233 -0.09 -4.42 -4.14
CA GLY A 233 0.45 -3.66 -5.26
C GLY A 233 0.88 -2.24 -4.90
N ALA A 234 0.15 -1.59 -4.00
CA ALA A 234 0.51 -0.30 -3.43
C ALA A 234 1.62 -0.39 -2.36
N HIS A 235 2.03 -1.60 -1.99
CA HIS A 235 2.87 -1.90 -0.83
C HIS A 235 2.34 -1.27 0.46
N PHE A 236 1.20 -1.76 0.93
CA PHE A 236 0.70 -1.44 2.26
C PHE A 236 1.70 -1.91 3.31
N HIS A 237 2.12 -1.01 4.19
CA HIS A 237 3.06 -1.31 5.27
C HIS A 237 2.80 -0.40 6.47
N ILE A 238 2.73 -1.02 7.64
CA ILE A 238 2.75 -0.34 8.93
C ILE A 238 4.08 -0.72 9.60
N SER A 239 4.89 0.29 9.93
CA SER A 239 6.23 0.03 10.47
C SER A 239 6.14 -0.59 11.87
N PRO A 240 6.77 -1.77 12.12
CA PRO A 240 6.78 -2.39 13.44
C PRO A 240 7.46 -1.48 14.49
N GLU A 241 8.35 -0.59 14.08
CA GLU A 241 8.99 0.43 14.93
C GLU A 241 7.98 1.38 15.59
N TRP A 242 6.78 1.54 15.01
CA TRP A 242 5.71 2.34 15.61
C TRP A 242 5.07 1.65 16.81
N ILE A 243 5.10 0.31 16.88
CA ILE A 243 4.35 -0.45 17.90
C ILE A 243 5.25 -1.30 18.81
N THR A 244 6.55 -1.41 18.51
CA THR A 244 7.50 -2.18 19.31
C THR A 244 8.23 -1.27 20.31
N ALA A 245 7.70 -1.23 21.53
CA ALA A 245 8.20 -0.42 22.65
C ALA A 245 9.71 -0.51 22.89
N SER A 246 10.29 -1.72 22.81
CA SER A 246 11.69 -1.99 23.14
C SER A 246 12.69 -1.28 22.22
N GLN A 247 12.25 -0.77 21.06
CA GLN A 247 13.07 -0.05 20.09
C GLN A 247 12.46 1.30 19.69
N MET A 248 11.40 1.73 20.38
CA MET A 248 10.68 2.95 20.05
C MET A 248 11.52 4.18 20.38
N SER A 249 11.58 5.14 19.45
CA SER A 249 12.28 6.40 19.62
C SER A 249 11.60 7.51 18.81
N LEU A 250 12.09 8.75 18.93
CA LEU A 250 11.64 9.85 18.07
C LEU A 250 11.83 9.51 16.57
N LYS A 251 12.89 8.77 16.23
CA LYS A 251 13.19 8.35 14.85
C LYS A 251 12.13 7.42 14.28
N SER A 252 11.49 6.60 15.12
CA SER A 252 10.45 5.65 14.71
C SER A 252 9.29 6.32 13.98
N PHE A 253 8.96 7.58 14.32
CA PHE A 253 7.76 8.26 13.82
C PHE A 253 8.03 9.31 12.75
N ILE A 254 9.27 9.45 12.27
CA ILE A 254 9.61 10.47 11.26
C ILE A 254 8.81 10.26 9.96
N ASN A 255 8.56 8.99 9.62
CA ASN A 255 7.91 8.56 8.39
C ASN A 255 6.37 8.47 8.50
N LEU A 256 5.81 8.60 9.71
CA LEU A 256 4.38 8.43 9.97
C LEU A 256 3.49 9.43 9.20
N PRO A 257 3.79 10.74 9.11
CA PRO A 257 2.98 11.67 8.30
C PRO A 257 2.91 11.30 6.82
N THR A 258 4.07 10.94 6.24
CA THR A 258 4.16 10.47 4.85
C THR A 258 3.32 9.23 4.64
N ALA A 259 3.42 8.26 5.55
CA ALA A 259 2.62 7.03 5.49
C ALA A 259 1.12 7.33 5.55
N LEU A 260 0.67 8.16 6.49
CA LEU A 260 -0.75 8.53 6.64
C LEU A 260 -1.30 9.23 5.39
N THR A 261 -0.54 10.16 4.81
CA THR A 261 -0.92 10.88 3.59
C THR A 261 -0.80 10.03 2.32
N ASN A 262 -0.16 8.87 2.40
CA ASN A 262 -0.17 7.81 1.39
C ASN A 262 -1.10 6.64 1.74
N GLU A 263 -2.02 6.81 2.69
CA GLU A 263 -3.00 5.77 3.05
C GLU A 263 -2.32 4.47 3.56
N LEU A 264 -1.16 4.62 4.21
CA LEU A 264 -0.24 3.57 4.69
C LEU A 264 0.38 2.72 3.58
N ASN A 265 0.37 3.23 2.36
CA ASN A 265 1.02 2.61 1.21
C ASN A 265 2.39 3.23 0.93
N TRP A 266 3.25 2.44 0.31
CA TRP A 266 4.61 2.83 -0.05
C TRP A 266 4.90 2.49 -1.53
N PRO A 267 4.10 3.04 -2.47
CA PRO A 267 4.24 2.73 -3.90
C PRO A 267 5.63 3.06 -4.44
N GLN A 268 6.31 4.06 -3.86
CA GLN A 268 7.67 4.48 -4.19
C GLN A 268 8.77 3.46 -3.84
N ILE A 269 8.46 2.43 -3.06
CA ILE A 269 9.32 1.26 -2.79
C ILE A 269 8.59 -0.06 -3.10
N SER A 270 7.55 -0.02 -3.94
CA SER A 270 6.82 -1.23 -4.36
C SER A 270 7.59 -2.04 -5.40
N GLY A 271 7.27 -3.34 -5.52
CA GLY A 271 7.90 -4.22 -6.52
C GLY A 271 7.62 -3.83 -7.98
N VAL A 272 6.54 -3.08 -8.26
CA VAL A 272 6.18 -2.72 -9.65
C VAL A 272 6.64 -1.31 -10.00
N THR A 273 6.31 -0.32 -9.18
CA THR A 273 6.54 1.11 -9.46
C THR A 273 7.55 1.76 -8.54
N GLY A 274 8.22 1.00 -7.67
CA GLY A 274 9.21 1.56 -6.75
C GLY A 274 10.37 2.22 -7.48
N PHE A 275 10.82 3.37 -7.01
CA PHE A 275 11.91 4.14 -7.63
C PHE A 275 12.95 4.61 -6.60
N LEU A 276 12.63 4.55 -5.31
CA LEU A 276 13.59 4.79 -4.23
C LEU A 276 14.42 3.53 -3.96
N ASP A 277 15.58 3.73 -3.34
CA ASP A 277 16.42 2.64 -2.88
C ASP A 277 15.67 1.72 -1.90
N SER A 278 15.86 0.41 -2.06
CA SER A 278 15.22 -0.59 -1.22
C SER A 278 15.71 -0.48 0.22
N THR A 279 14.77 -0.53 1.18
CA THR A 279 15.13 -0.54 2.61
C THR A 279 15.72 -1.88 3.06
N SER A 280 15.43 -2.94 2.31
CA SER A 280 15.87 -4.31 2.61
C SER A 280 17.30 -4.62 2.18
N GLY A 281 17.90 -3.78 1.32
CA GLY A 281 19.26 -3.96 0.81
C GLY A 281 19.45 -5.14 -0.15
N ILE A 282 18.37 -5.75 -0.64
CA ILE A 282 18.46 -6.78 -1.69
C ILE A 282 18.79 -6.15 -3.06
N LYS A 283 19.37 -6.95 -3.97
CA LYS A 283 19.81 -6.45 -5.28
C LYS A 283 18.68 -6.27 -6.28
N GLU A 284 17.56 -6.96 -6.08
CA GLU A 284 16.41 -6.87 -6.95
C GLU A 284 15.78 -5.47 -6.89
N SER A 285 15.52 -4.89 -8.07
CA SER A 285 14.78 -3.64 -8.21
C SER A 285 13.37 -3.87 -8.75
N SER A 286 12.55 -2.83 -8.70
CA SER A 286 11.19 -2.84 -9.24
C SER A 286 11.13 -3.07 -10.76
N LEU A 287 9.94 -3.40 -11.27
CA LEU A 287 9.70 -3.49 -12.72
C LEU A 287 9.96 -2.16 -13.44
N TYR A 288 9.55 -1.04 -12.84
CA TYR A 288 9.83 0.30 -13.37
C TYR A 288 11.32 0.57 -13.55
N LEU A 289 12.14 0.38 -12.50
CA LEU A 289 13.58 0.63 -12.60
C LEU A 289 14.28 -0.31 -13.59
N ARG A 290 13.78 -1.55 -13.76
CA ARG A 290 14.29 -2.47 -14.79
C ARG A 290 13.93 -2.00 -16.20
N LEU A 291 12.74 -1.44 -16.38
CA LEU A 291 12.26 -0.90 -17.65
C LEU A 291 13.01 0.38 -18.04
N TRP A 292 13.28 1.27 -17.08
CA TRP A 292 14.16 2.44 -17.25
C TRP A 292 15.61 2.03 -17.52
N LYS A 293 16.16 1.05 -16.80
CA LYS A 293 17.51 0.54 -17.05
C LYS A 293 17.64 -0.06 -18.46
N ARG A 294 16.60 -0.72 -18.96
CA ARG A 294 16.57 -1.28 -20.32
C ARG A 294 16.49 -0.19 -21.38
N ASN A 295 15.69 0.86 -21.14
CA ASN A 295 15.62 2.03 -22.01
C ASN A 295 15.39 3.29 -21.17
N ARG A 296 16.41 4.14 -21.07
CA ARG A 296 16.41 5.35 -20.23
C ARG A 296 15.37 6.38 -20.66
N CYS A 297 14.85 6.31 -21.89
CA CYS A 297 13.73 7.14 -22.35
C CYS A 297 12.41 6.86 -21.60
N ASN A 298 12.33 5.78 -20.81
CA ASN A 298 11.17 5.46 -19.96
C ASN A 298 11.22 6.12 -18.57
N HIS A 299 12.16 7.05 -18.34
CA HIS A 299 12.29 7.74 -17.06
C HIS A 299 10.96 8.40 -16.67
N ARG A 300 10.60 8.28 -15.39
CA ARG A 300 9.31 8.68 -14.77
C ARG A 300 8.04 8.04 -15.31
N ASP A 301 8.05 7.22 -16.36
CA ASP A 301 6.82 6.64 -16.95
C ASP A 301 6.28 5.43 -16.14
N TYR A 302 5.88 5.69 -14.90
CA TYR A 302 5.21 4.74 -14.01
C TYR A 302 3.88 5.30 -13.47
N GLN A 303 2.91 4.41 -13.25
CA GLN A 303 1.66 4.73 -12.56
C GLN A 303 1.20 3.56 -11.68
N ASN A 304 1.06 3.81 -10.38
CA ASN A 304 0.51 2.87 -9.40
C ASN A 304 -0.97 3.21 -9.15
N ILE A 305 -1.85 2.65 -9.98
CA ILE A 305 -3.30 2.80 -9.89
C ILE A 305 -3.85 1.71 -8.96
N SER A 306 -3.48 1.80 -7.68
CA SER A 306 -3.85 0.82 -6.67
C SER A 306 -4.62 1.43 -5.50
N ARG A 307 -5.51 0.64 -4.89
CA ARG A 307 -6.23 1.01 -3.67
C ARG A 307 -6.26 -0.13 -2.66
N ASN A 308 -6.15 0.24 -1.38
CA ASN A 308 -6.48 -0.67 -0.29
C ASN A 308 -7.93 -1.16 -0.44
N GLY A 309 -8.11 -2.48 -0.49
CA GLY A 309 -9.41 -3.11 -0.71
C GLY A 309 -9.90 -3.14 -2.17
N ALA A 310 -9.03 -2.82 -3.14
CA ALA A 310 -9.36 -3.01 -4.55
C ALA A 310 -9.55 -4.49 -4.91
N SER A 311 -10.55 -4.79 -5.73
CA SER A 311 -10.85 -6.10 -6.28
C SER A 311 -11.44 -5.94 -7.68
N SER A 312 -11.70 -7.05 -8.37
CA SER A 312 -12.42 -7.00 -9.64
C SER A 312 -13.79 -6.29 -9.53
N LYS A 313 -14.44 -6.33 -8.36
CA LYS A 313 -15.77 -5.78 -8.11
C LYS A 313 -15.83 -4.25 -8.02
N ASN A 314 -14.70 -3.58 -7.83
CA ASN A 314 -14.68 -2.14 -7.51
C ASN A 314 -13.57 -1.35 -8.23
N LEU A 315 -12.81 -2.00 -9.12
CA LEU A 315 -11.80 -1.33 -9.95
C LEU A 315 -12.43 -0.25 -10.83
N ASP A 316 -13.65 -0.48 -11.34
CA ASP A 316 -14.44 0.48 -12.10
C ASP A 316 -14.59 1.84 -11.41
N LYS A 317 -14.59 1.88 -10.07
CA LYS A 317 -14.73 3.11 -9.28
C LYS A 317 -13.50 4.02 -9.30
N PHE A 318 -12.36 3.55 -9.78
CA PHE A 318 -11.12 4.33 -9.77
C PHE A 318 -10.21 4.08 -10.97
N ILE A 319 -10.57 3.18 -11.89
CA ILE A 319 -9.80 2.96 -13.13
C ILE A 319 -9.71 4.24 -13.98
N GLU A 320 -10.69 5.14 -13.88
CA GLU A 320 -10.68 6.46 -14.51
C GLU A 320 -9.55 7.37 -14.03
N SER A 321 -8.91 7.05 -12.90
CA SER A 321 -7.71 7.76 -12.46
C SER A 321 -6.48 7.44 -13.32
N LEU A 322 -6.47 6.37 -14.11
CA LEU A 322 -5.41 6.07 -15.08
C LEU A 322 -5.20 7.26 -16.03
N SER A 323 -3.94 7.64 -16.28
CA SER A 323 -3.59 8.69 -17.24
C SER A 323 -2.89 8.08 -18.45
N ARG A 324 -3.64 7.86 -19.53
CA ARG A 324 -3.06 7.49 -20.82
C ARG A 324 -3.97 7.93 -21.95
N ASN A 325 -3.44 8.75 -22.85
CA ASN A 325 -4.09 9.18 -24.07
C ASN A 325 -3.71 8.24 -25.21
N GLN A 326 -4.72 7.64 -25.84
CA GLN A 326 -4.54 6.65 -26.90
C GLN A 326 -3.70 7.13 -28.10
N LEU A 327 -3.74 8.42 -28.43
CA LEU A 327 -3.08 8.98 -29.60
C LEU A 327 -1.76 9.69 -29.26
N LEU A 328 -1.74 10.38 -28.12
CA LEU A 328 -0.64 11.27 -27.74
C LEU A 328 0.44 10.59 -26.92
N ASP A 329 0.16 9.45 -26.29
CA ASP A 329 1.09 8.82 -25.36
C ASP A 329 1.80 7.62 -25.98
N HIS A 330 2.91 7.22 -25.34
CA HIS A 330 3.56 5.96 -25.63
C HIS A 330 2.69 4.77 -25.14
N PRO A 331 2.84 3.57 -25.73
CA PRO A 331 2.20 2.37 -25.21
C PRO A 331 2.58 2.08 -23.75
N ALA A 332 1.85 1.20 -23.09
CA ALA A 332 2.13 0.82 -21.70
C ALA A 332 2.06 -0.70 -21.49
N ILE A 333 2.86 -1.19 -20.54
CA ILE A 333 2.68 -2.49 -19.91
C ILE A 333 1.73 -2.28 -18.73
N VAL A 334 0.56 -2.89 -18.75
CA VAL A 334 -0.42 -2.83 -17.67
C VAL A 334 -0.46 -4.17 -16.94
N LEU A 335 -0.15 -4.15 -15.65
CA LEU A 335 -0.28 -5.31 -14.78
C LEU A 335 -1.60 -5.22 -14.00
N TYR A 336 -2.53 -6.14 -14.25
CA TYR A 336 -3.72 -6.32 -13.42
C TYR A 336 -3.37 -7.29 -12.28
N ALA A 337 -3.35 -6.80 -11.04
CA ALA A 337 -2.94 -7.55 -9.86
C ALA A 337 -3.92 -7.37 -8.68
N MET A 338 -5.17 -7.81 -8.87
CA MET A 338 -6.14 -7.96 -7.78
C MET A 338 -5.96 -9.35 -7.15
N ILE A 339 -5.02 -9.47 -6.22
CA ILE A 339 -4.45 -10.78 -5.83
C ILE A 339 -5.12 -11.42 -4.61
N GLY A 340 -6.00 -10.71 -3.91
CA GLY A 340 -6.63 -11.23 -2.68
C GLY A 340 -8.09 -10.83 -2.43
N ASN A 341 -8.47 -9.57 -2.62
CA ASN A 341 -9.77 -9.05 -2.16
C ASN A 341 -11.02 -9.66 -2.82
N ASP A 342 -10.86 -10.38 -3.93
CA ASP A 342 -11.94 -11.18 -4.52
C ASP A 342 -12.31 -12.40 -3.65
N VAL A 343 -11.42 -12.88 -2.78
CA VAL A 343 -11.65 -13.99 -1.83
C VAL A 343 -11.47 -13.61 -0.35
N CYS A 344 -10.96 -12.41 -0.08
CA CYS A 344 -10.73 -11.90 1.28
C CYS A 344 -11.87 -10.99 1.76
N SER A 345 -12.32 -11.23 2.99
CA SER A 345 -13.38 -10.46 3.64
C SER A 345 -13.28 -10.56 5.16
N GLY A 346 -13.73 -9.53 5.88
CA GLY A 346 -13.86 -9.52 7.34
C GLY A 346 -15.21 -10.01 7.87
N LYS A 347 -16.16 -10.33 6.98
CA LYS A 347 -17.51 -10.80 7.35
C LYS A 347 -17.46 -12.17 8.05
N VAL A 348 -18.45 -12.42 8.91
CA VAL A 348 -18.53 -13.65 9.74
C VAL A 348 -18.52 -14.93 8.90
N ASP A 349 -19.32 -14.97 7.84
CA ASP A 349 -19.29 -16.01 6.82
C ASP A 349 -18.70 -15.42 5.52
N PRO A 350 -17.41 -15.65 5.24
CA PRO A 350 -16.75 -15.02 4.10
C PRO A 350 -16.96 -15.77 2.78
N VAL A 351 -17.39 -17.05 2.78
CA VAL A 351 -17.45 -17.86 1.55
C VAL A 351 -18.49 -17.36 0.54
N PRO A 352 -19.73 -17.00 0.94
CA PRO A 352 -20.73 -16.44 0.01
C PRO A 352 -20.33 -15.07 -0.57
N GLU A 353 -19.41 -14.38 0.10
CA GLU A 353 -18.96 -13.04 -0.28
C GLU A 353 -17.86 -13.07 -1.33
N MET A 354 -17.17 -14.20 -1.46
CA MET A 354 -16.10 -14.38 -2.45
C MET A 354 -16.68 -14.26 -3.87
N THR A 355 -15.97 -13.55 -4.73
CA THR A 355 -16.32 -13.40 -6.15
C THR A 355 -16.43 -14.78 -6.80
N THR A 356 -17.45 -15.01 -7.62
CA THR A 356 -17.57 -16.24 -8.41
C THR A 356 -16.80 -16.11 -9.73
N PRO A 357 -16.40 -17.23 -10.35
CA PRO A 357 -15.73 -17.21 -11.66
C PRO A 357 -16.48 -16.41 -12.72
N GLU A 358 -17.81 -16.50 -12.76
CA GLU A 358 -18.67 -15.82 -13.74
C GLU A 358 -18.67 -14.31 -13.49
N LYS A 359 -18.77 -13.91 -12.22
CA LYS A 359 -18.73 -12.49 -11.85
C LYS A 359 -17.36 -11.89 -12.13
N LEU A 360 -16.28 -12.61 -11.81
CA LEU A 360 -14.93 -12.20 -12.16
C LEU A 360 -14.78 -12.01 -13.67
N TYR A 361 -15.23 -12.99 -14.47
CA TYR A 361 -15.17 -12.87 -15.93
C TYR A 361 -15.85 -11.59 -16.43
N SER A 362 -17.07 -11.32 -15.96
CA SER A 362 -17.80 -10.09 -16.34
C SER A 362 -17.04 -8.82 -15.97
N ASN A 363 -16.48 -8.77 -14.75
CA ASN A 363 -15.75 -7.60 -14.26
C ASN A 363 -14.45 -7.37 -15.06
N ILE A 364 -13.72 -8.44 -15.37
CA ILE A 364 -12.48 -8.38 -16.15
C ILE A 364 -12.75 -7.96 -17.59
N MET A 365 -13.80 -8.49 -18.22
CA MET A 365 -14.17 -8.08 -19.58
C MET A 365 -14.55 -6.61 -19.66
N GLN A 366 -15.21 -6.06 -18.64
CA GLN A 366 -15.49 -4.62 -18.57
C GLN A 366 -14.19 -3.81 -18.46
N THR A 367 -13.27 -4.24 -17.60
CA THR A 367 -11.95 -3.62 -17.41
C THR A 367 -11.14 -3.62 -18.72
N LEU A 368 -11.04 -4.76 -19.39
CA LEU A 368 -10.26 -4.89 -20.63
C LEU A 368 -10.87 -4.07 -21.78
N LYS A 369 -12.20 -3.97 -21.88
CA LYS A 369 -12.87 -3.07 -22.83
C LYS A 369 -12.53 -1.60 -22.56
N TYR A 370 -12.55 -1.19 -21.29
CA TYR A 370 -12.13 0.16 -20.90
C TYR A 370 -10.67 0.41 -21.28
N LEU A 371 -9.76 -0.51 -20.97
CA LEU A 371 -8.35 -0.37 -21.34
C LEU A 371 -8.17 -0.27 -22.86
N ASN A 372 -8.96 -1.00 -23.66
CA ASN A 372 -8.83 -0.98 -25.11
C ASN A 372 -9.20 0.37 -25.73
N SER A 373 -10.05 1.17 -25.07
CA SER A 373 -10.39 2.51 -25.54
C SER A 373 -9.45 3.61 -25.04
N HIS A 374 -8.51 3.31 -24.14
CA HIS A 374 -7.61 4.31 -23.53
C HIS A 374 -6.14 4.05 -23.86
N LEU A 375 -5.72 2.79 -23.96
CA LEU A 375 -4.33 2.46 -24.23
C LEU A 375 -3.97 2.72 -25.71
N PRO A 376 -2.80 3.33 -25.98
CA PRO A 376 -2.22 3.38 -27.32
C PRO A 376 -1.99 1.98 -27.87
N ASN A 377 -2.12 1.84 -29.19
CA ASN A 377 -1.80 0.59 -29.89
C ASN A 377 -0.35 0.16 -29.63
N GLY A 378 -0.12 -1.15 -29.48
CA GLY A 378 1.17 -1.72 -29.09
C GLY A 378 1.37 -1.83 -27.57
N SER A 379 0.31 -1.64 -26.78
CA SER A 379 0.34 -1.86 -25.33
C SER A 379 0.29 -3.35 -24.99
N HIS A 380 0.56 -3.71 -23.74
CA HIS A 380 0.54 -5.09 -23.28
C HIS A 380 -0.16 -5.18 -21.93
N VAL A 381 -1.11 -6.10 -21.77
CA VAL A 381 -1.82 -6.32 -20.50
C VAL A 381 -1.46 -7.70 -19.95
N ILE A 382 -1.03 -7.75 -18.69
CA ILE A 382 -0.72 -9.00 -17.99
C ILE A 382 -1.73 -9.18 -16.85
N LEU A 383 -2.51 -10.26 -16.89
CA LEU A 383 -3.39 -10.67 -15.80
C LEU A 383 -2.61 -11.52 -14.81
N TYR A 384 -2.51 -11.09 -13.56
CA TYR A 384 -1.86 -11.82 -12.51
C TYR A 384 -2.84 -12.72 -11.77
N GLY A 385 -2.46 -13.98 -11.51
CA GLY A 385 -3.24 -14.90 -10.70
C GLY A 385 -3.41 -14.42 -9.25
N LEU A 386 -4.39 -14.98 -8.55
CA LEU A 386 -4.56 -14.76 -7.11
C LEU A 386 -3.55 -15.59 -6.31
N ALA A 387 -3.22 -15.11 -5.12
CA ALA A 387 -2.34 -15.81 -4.20
C ALA A 387 -2.97 -17.09 -3.61
N ASP A 388 -2.14 -18.06 -3.22
CA ASP A 388 -2.52 -19.09 -2.25
C ASP A 388 -2.11 -18.64 -0.84
N GLY A 389 -3.06 -18.04 -0.12
CA GLY A 389 -2.81 -17.48 1.21
C GLY A 389 -2.70 -18.50 2.35
N THR A 390 -2.78 -19.82 2.10
CA THR A 390 -2.56 -20.84 3.15
C THR A 390 -1.18 -20.72 3.81
N PHE A 391 -0.21 -20.22 3.06
CA PHE A 391 1.13 -19.86 3.50
C PHE A 391 1.14 -19.01 4.79
N LEU A 392 0.25 -18.03 4.90
CA LEU A 392 0.22 -17.07 6.00
C LEU A 392 0.04 -17.77 7.34
N TRP A 393 -1.05 -18.53 7.48
CA TRP A 393 -1.31 -19.27 8.71
C TRP A 393 -0.18 -20.26 9.01
N ASN A 394 0.27 -21.01 8.00
CA ASN A 394 1.27 -22.07 8.17
C ASN A 394 2.59 -21.52 8.75
N HIS A 395 3.01 -20.32 8.37
CA HIS A 395 4.29 -19.75 8.79
C HIS A 395 4.20 -18.72 9.93
N LEU A 396 3.02 -18.18 10.22
CA LEU A 396 2.87 -17.14 11.25
C LEU A 396 2.18 -17.60 12.54
N HIS A 397 1.25 -18.55 12.51
CA HIS A 397 0.32 -18.79 13.63
C HIS A 397 0.98 -18.95 15.01
N ASN A 398 2.15 -19.59 15.10
CA ASN A 398 2.90 -19.81 16.35
C ASN A 398 3.94 -18.72 16.65
N ARG A 399 4.19 -17.78 15.73
CA ARG A 399 5.16 -16.70 15.92
C ARG A 399 4.54 -15.58 16.74
N TYR A 400 5.37 -14.88 17.51
CA TYR A 400 4.95 -13.71 18.26
C TYR A 400 4.68 -12.53 17.32
N TYR A 401 3.50 -11.94 17.48
CA TYR A 401 3.11 -10.68 16.87
C TYR A 401 3.94 -9.54 17.50
N PRO A 402 4.27 -8.42 16.80
CA PRO A 402 5.11 -7.35 17.36
C PRO A 402 4.73 -6.88 18.77
N LEU A 403 3.43 -6.65 19.05
CA LEU A 403 2.97 -6.27 20.40
C LEU A 403 3.21 -7.35 21.46
N GLY A 404 3.31 -8.62 21.05
CA GLY A 404 3.55 -9.77 21.94
C GLY A 404 5.01 -10.18 22.07
N GLN A 405 5.95 -9.51 21.39
CA GLN A 405 7.36 -9.92 21.41
C GLN A 405 8.03 -9.70 22.77
N LEU A 406 7.68 -8.60 23.45
CA LEU A 406 8.28 -8.23 24.73
C LEU A 406 7.98 -9.27 25.83
N ASN A 407 6.72 -9.66 25.95
CA ASN A 407 6.23 -10.54 27.01
C ASN A 407 5.96 -11.98 26.54
N LYS A 408 6.10 -12.27 25.25
CA LYS A 408 5.86 -13.58 24.64
C LYS A 408 4.43 -14.09 24.87
N ASP A 409 3.44 -13.20 24.75
CA ASP A 409 2.04 -13.42 25.14
C ASP A 409 1.03 -13.30 23.99
N VAL A 410 1.37 -12.63 22.88
CA VAL A 410 0.51 -12.51 21.70
C VAL A 410 1.16 -13.15 20.46
N THR A 411 0.56 -14.22 19.95
CA THR A 411 0.94 -14.83 18.66
C THR A 411 0.09 -14.28 17.52
N TYR A 412 0.46 -14.53 16.27
CA TYR A 412 -0.43 -14.21 15.13
C TYR A 412 -1.75 -14.98 15.20
N ALA A 413 -1.80 -16.20 15.77
CA ALA A 413 -3.06 -16.88 15.99
C ALA A 413 -4.00 -16.10 16.93
N HIS A 414 -3.46 -15.52 18.02
CA HIS A 414 -4.22 -14.64 18.91
C HIS A 414 -4.69 -13.38 18.17
N PHE A 415 -3.78 -12.72 17.45
CA PHE A 415 -4.08 -11.53 16.67
C PHE A 415 -5.17 -11.77 15.62
N TYR A 416 -5.09 -12.85 14.84
CA TYR A 416 -6.09 -13.20 13.84
C TYR A 416 -7.45 -13.49 14.49
N SER A 417 -7.48 -14.24 15.60
CA SER A 417 -8.71 -14.50 16.35
C SER A 417 -9.37 -13.20 16.81
N PHE A 418 -8.58 -12.27 17.34
CA PHE A 418 -9.03 -10.95 17.78
C PHE A 418 -9.65 -10.14 16.63
N LEU A 419 -8.96 -10.03 15.49
CA LEU A 419 -9.47 -9.33 14.31
C LEU A 419 -10.75 -9.98 13.74
N ASN A 420 -10.82 -11.31 13.75
CA ASN A 420 -11.98 -12.07 13.28
C ASN A 420 -13.19 -11.85 14.20
N CYS A 421 -12.97 -11.78 15.51
CA CYS A 421 -14.02 -11.47 16.48
C CYS A 421 -14.58 -10.05 16.25
N LEU A 422 -13.69 -9.08 16.04
CA LEU A 422 -14.04 -7.68 15.75
C LEU A 422 -14.61 -7.45 14.34
N GLN A 423 -14.61 -8.48 13.48
CA GLN A 423 -15.03 -8.40 12.06
C GLN A 423 -14.27 -7.34 11.25
N VAL A 424 -12.98 -7.15 11.57
CA VAL A 424 -12.07 -6.22 10.90
C VAL A 424 -10.86 -6.92 10.30
N SER A 425 -10.84 -8.26 10.30
CA SER A 425 -9.80 -9.03 9.62
C SER A 425 -9.75 -8.71 8.13
N PRO A 426 -8.58 -8.40 7.56
CA PRO A 426 -8.46 -8.12 6.14
C PRO A 426 -8.76 -9.37 5.30
N CYS A 427 -8.51 -10.56 5.84
CA CYS A 427 -8.83 -11.82 5.19
C CYS A 427 -9.16 -12.92 6.21
N ARG A 428 -10.37 -12.88 6.80
CA ARG A 428 -10.84 -13.89 7.77
C ARG A 428 -10.69 -15.32 7.24
N SER A 429 -10.82 -15.48 5.94
CA SER A 429 -10.84 -16.74 5.23
C SER A 429 -9.48 -17.46 5.25
N TRP A 430 -8.36 -16.76 5.02
CA TRP A 430 -7.00 -17.31 5.16
C TRP A 430 -6.38 -17.12 6.56
N MET A 431 -6.67 -16.02 7.24
CA MET A 431 -6.19 -15.71 8.59
C MET A 431 -7.10 -16.33 9.65
N SER A 432 -7.25 -17.65 9.61
CA SER A 432 -8.14 -18.41 10.48
C SER A 432 -7.53 -19.74 10.89
N SER A 433 -7.81 -20.18 12.11
CA SER A 433 -7.44 -21.52 12.59
C SER A 433 -8.22 -22.64 11.88
N ASN A 434 -9.38 -22.33 11.30
CA ASN A 434 -10.20 -23.29 10.57
C ASN A 434 -9.55 -23.68 9.23
N LYS A 435 -8.91 -24.87 9.19
CA LYS A 435 -8.23 -25.38 8.00
C LYS A 435 -9.17 -25.55 6.80
N THR A 436 -10.39 -26.03 7.03
CA THR A 436 -11.40 -26.20 5.96
C THR A 436 -11.72 -24.87 5.30
N LEU A 437 -11.89 -23.80 6.08
CA LEU A 437 -12.13 -22.46 5.54
C LEU A 437 -10.93 -21.98 4.69
N ARG A 438 -9.70 -22.16 5.18
CA ARG A 438 -8.50 -21.80 4.42
C ARG A 438 -8.44 -22.56 3.08
N THR A 439 -8.73 -23.86 3.09
CA THR A 439 -8.76 -24.70 1.88
C THR A 439 -9.80 -24.21 0.88
N LEU A 440 -11.06 -23.99 1.29
CA LEU A 440 -12.11 -23.46 0.42
C LEU A 440 -11.75 -22.11 -0.22
N THR A 441 -11.01 -21.29 0.53
CA THR A 441 -10.53 -19.98 0.06
C THR A 441 -9.50 -20.14 -1.04
N SER A 442 -8.49 -21.00 -0.84
CA SER A 442 -7.47 -21.28 -1.85
C SER A 442 -8.05 -22.00 -3.08
N GLU A 443 -9.05 -22.86 -2.89
CA GLU A 443 -9.81 -23.47 -3.99
C GLU A 443 -10.52 -22.40 -4.84
N ARG A 444 -11.20 -21.44 -4.20
CA ARG A 444 -11.82 -20.32 -4.92
C ARG A 444 -10.76 -19.47 -5.62
N ALA A 445 -9.66 -19.12 -4.95
CA ALA A 445 -8.59 -18.34 -5.55
C ALA A 445 -8.04 -19.02 -6.82
N LYS A 446 -7.82 -20.34 -6.77
CA LYS A 446 -7.41 -21.15 -7.94
C LYS A 446 -8.46 -21.13 -9.07
N GLN A 447 -9.75 -21.22 -8.74
CA GLN A 447 -10.83 -21.09 -9.75
C GLN A 447 -10.79 -19.73 -10.44
N LEU A 448 -10.59 -18.65 -9.68
CA LEU A 448 -10.50 -17.28 -10.19
C LEU A 448 -9.25 -17.07 -11.05
N SER A 449 -8.09 -17.56 -10.62
CA SER A 449 -6.84 -17.57 -11.41
C SER A 449 -7.02 -18.32 -12.74
N ASN A 450 -7.70 -19.47 -12.72
CA ASN A 450 -8.01 -20.21 -13.94
C ASN A 450 -8.94 -19.43 -14.88
N THR A 451 -9.89 -18.64 -14.36
CA THR A 451 -10.72 -17.75 -15.17
C THR A 451 -9.88 -16.66 -15.84
N LEU A 452 -8.96 -16.01 -15.12
CA LEU A 452 -8.04 -15.03 -15.70
C LEU A 452 -7.18 -15.65 -16.81
N LYS A 453 -6.66 -16.85 -16.58
CA LYS A 453 -5.90 -17.62 -17.58
C LYS A 453 -6.71 -17.93 -18.83
N LYS A 454 -7.98 -18.33 -18.67
CA LYS A 454 -8.91 -18.57 -19.80
C LYS A 454 -9.18 -17.30 -20.60
N ILE A 455 -9.36 -16.16 -19.92
CA ILE A 455 -9.57 -14.86 -20.59
C ILE A 455 -8.35 -14.51 -21.43
N ALA A 456 -7.14 -14.56 -20.85
CA ALA A 456 -5.90 -14.23 -21.57
C ALA A 456 -5.67 -15.11 -22.81
N ASN A 457 -6.05 -16.38 -22.74
CA ASN A 457 -5.87 -17.32 -23.86
C ASN A 457 -6.94 -17.23 -24.95
N SER A 458 -8.12 -16.64 -24.67
CA SER A 458 -9.27 -16.69 -25.58
C SER A 458 -9.71 -15.32 -26.12
N GLN A 459 -9.44 -14.24 -25.38
CA GLN A 459 -9.89 -12.90 -25.75
C GLN A 459 -8.81 -12.14 -26.50
N LYS A 460 -9.22 -11.30 -27.44
CA LYS A 460 -8.34 -10.44 -28.25
C LYS A 460 -8.87 -9.02 -28.23
N PHE A 461 -7.94 -8.07 -28.24
CA PHE A 461 -8.20 -6.64 -28.23
C PHE A 461 -7.33 -5.99 -29.31
N THR A 462 -7.73 -4.81 -29.78
CA THR A 462 -7.08 -4.16 -30.93
C THR A 462 -5.82 -3.40 -30.55
N ASN A 463 -5.77 -2.84 -29.33
CA ASN A 463 -4.69 -1.94 -28.91
C ASN A 463 -3.66 -2.60 -28.00
N PHE A 464 -3.90 -3.83 -27.55
CA PHE A 464 -2.96 -4.55 -26.71
C PHE A 464 -3.06 -6.07 -26.86
N ASP A 465 -1.93 -6.71 -26.62
CA ASP A 465 -1.86 -8.15 -26.38
C ASP A 465 -2.15 -8.48 -24.91
N LEU A 466 -2.70 -9.66 -24.67
CA LEU A 466 -3.13 -10.09 -23.36
C LEU A 466 -2.40 -11.36 -22.92
N PHE A 467 -1.85 -11.34 -21.72
CA PHE A 467 -1.06 -12.42 -21.13
C PHE A 467 -1.58 -12.79 -19.74
N TYR A 468 -1.18 -13.97 -19.27
CA TYR A 468 -1.47 -14.41 -17.91
C TYR A 468 -0.21 -14.91 -17.23
N ALA A 469 0.01 -14.51 -15.98
CA ALA A 469 1.07 -15.04 -15.14
C ALA A 469 0.52 -15.46 -13.77
N ASP A 470 0.89 -16.65 -13.32
CA ASP A 470 0.57 -17.13 -11.98
C ASP A 470 1.26 -16.30 -10.89
N PHE A 471 0.59 -16.16 -9.74
CA PHE A 471 1.19 -15.64 -8.51
C PHE A 471 1.98 -16.76 -7.83
N ASP A 472 3.24 -16.92 -8.22
CA ASP A 472 4.06 -18.04 -7.76
C ASP A 472 4.81 -17.72 -6.46
N PHE A 473 4.07 -17.67 -5.36
CA PHE A 473 4.65 -17.40 -4.04
C PHE A 473 5.51 -18.57 -3.52
N GLN A 474 5.26 -19.78 -4.02
CA GLN A 474 6.06 -20.95 -3.67
C GLN A 474 7.48 -20.77 -4.20
N GLU A 475 7.64 -20.42 -5.48
CA GLU A 475 8.96 -20.15 -6.06
C GLU A 475 9.69 -18.99 -5.37
N VAL A 476 8.95 -17.93 -4.98
CA VAL A 476 9.52 -16.81 -4.20
C VAL A 476 10.04 -17.29 -2.84
N THR A 477 9.29 -18.17 -2.18
CA THR A 477 9.70 -18.76 -0.90
C THR A 477 10.95 -19.62 -1.06
N GLU A 478 10.98 -20.48 -2.09
CA GLU A 478 12.12 -21.34 -2.38
C GLU A 478 13.38 -20.52 -2.72
N GLU A 479 13.25 -19.44 -3.49
CA GLU A 479 14.34 -18.51 -3.78
C GLU A 479 14.85 -17.82 -2.50
N TRP A 480 13.94 -17.40 -1.62
CA TRP A 480 14.32 -16.78 -0.35
C TRP A 480 15.04 -17.77 0.58
N GLN A 481 14.59 -19.01 0.64
CA GLN A 481 15.25 -20.08 1.41
C GLN A 481 16.65 -20.40 0.88
N LYS A 482 16.86 -20.40 -0.45
CA LYS A 482 18.19 -20.55 -1.06
C LYS A 482 19.15 -19.44 -0.63
N ARG A 483 18.64 -18.26 -0.30
CA ARG A 483 19.42 -17.12 0.22
C ARG A 483 19.60 -17.15 1.74
N GLY A 484 19.22 -18.24 2.41
CA GLY A 484 19.29 -18.40 3.86
C GLY A 484 18.10 -17.77 4.61
N GLY A 485 17.12 -17.24 3.89
CA GLY A 485 15.92 -16.66 4.45
C GLY A 485 14.91 -17.69 4.96
N GLN A 486 13.93 -17.21 5.71
CA GLN A 486 12.82 -17.99 6.23
C GLN A 486 11.48 -17.46 5.69
N PRO A 487 10.50 -18.34 5.41
CA PRO A 487 9.23 -17.94 4.78
C PRO A 487 8.48 -16.80 5.50
N TRP A 488 8.47 -16.81 6.84
CA TRP A 488 7.79 -15.78 7.64
C TRP A 488 8.37 -14.36 7.47
N GLN A 489 9.61 -14.23 6.98
CA GLN A 489 10.27 -12.95 6.72
C GLN A 489 9.77 -12.27 5.44
N LEU A 490 8.89 -12.92 4.67
CA LEU A 490 8.31 -12.39 3.44
C LEU A 490 6.94 -11.73 3.67
N ILE A 491 6.46 -11.69 4.91
CA ILE A 491 5.14 -11.17 5.28
C ILE A 491 5.33 -9.90 6.11
N GLU A 492 4.45 -8.93 5.88
CA GLU A 492 4.35 -7.72 6.69
C GLU A 492 4.12 -8.07 8.17
N PRO A 493 5.01 -7.63 9.10
CA PRO A 493 4.95 -8.08 10.48
C PRO A 493 3.76 -7.51 11.26
N VAL A 494 3.22 -6.35 10.86
CA VAL A 494 2.17 -5.68 11.64
C VAL A 494 0.76 -6.13 11.25
N ASP A 495 0.52 -6.51 10.00
CA ASP A 495 -0.78 -7.07 9.59
C ASP A 495 -0.76 -8.60 9.48
N GLY A 496 0.41 -9.21 9.33
CA GLY A 496 0.56 -10.66 9.17
C GLY A 496 -0.18 -11.19 7.95
N PHE A 497 -0.30 -10.40 6.88
CA PHE A 497 -1.11 -10.70 5.71
C PHE A 497 -0.42 -10.34 4.40
N HIS A 498 0.01 -9.09 4.24
CA HIS A 498 0.55 -8.62 2.96
C HIS A 498 1.97 -9.15 2.71
N PRO A 499 2.37 -9.37 1.45
CA PRO A 499 3.79 -9.52 1.11
C PRO A 499 4.53 -8.22 1.45
N ASN A 500 5.68 -8.33 2.10
CA ASN A 500 6.52 -7.17 2.40
C ASN A 500 7.39 -6.76 1.21
N GLU A 501 8.21 -5.72 1.39
CA GLU A 501 9.10 -5.19 0.35
C GLU A 501 9.96 -6.27 -0.33
N VAL A 502 10.58 -7.16 0.45
CA VAL A 502 11.43 -8.26 -0.06
C VAL A 502 10.61 -9.18 -0.95
N ALA A 503 9.43 -9.61 -0.49
CA ALA A 503 8.57 -10.49 -1.25
C ALA A 503 8.09 -9.84 -2.56
N LEU A 504 7.73 -8.55 -2.52
CA LEU A 504 7.29 -7.79 -3.69
C LEU A 504 8.40 -7.64 -4.74
N LEU A 505 9.64 -7.39 -4.33
CA LEU A 505 10.79 -7.30 -5.22
C LEU A 505 11.19 -8.67 -5.81
N LEU A 506 11.09 -9.75 -5.04
CA LEU A 506 11.29 -11.11 -5.56
C LEU A 506 10.20 -11.49 -6.56
N LEU A 507 8.92 -11.16 -6.29
CA LEU A 507 7.82 -11.34 -7.24
C LEU A 507 8.08 -10.57 -8.55
N ALA A 508 8.55 -9.33 -8.44
CA ALA A 508 8.92 -8.52 -9.59
C ALA A 508 10.06 -9.15 -10.40
N ASP A 509 11.09 -9.69 -9.74
CA ASP A 509 12.19 -10.39 -10.40
C ASP A 509 11.73 -11.64 -11.15
N ARG A 510 10.86 -12.46 -10.54
CA ARG A 510 10.28 -13.65 -11.18
C ARG A 510 9.43 -13.26 -12.39
N LEU A 511 8.57 -12.25 -12.24
CA LEU A 511 7.74 -11.77 -13.34
C LEU A 511 8.60 -11.23 -14.48
N TRP A 512 9.62 -10.42 -14.18
CA TRP A 512 10.54 -9.91 -15.20
C TRP A 512 11.20 -11.05 -15.99
N LYS A 513 11.80 -12.02 -15.29
CA LYS A 513 12.46 -13.19 -15.93
C LYS A 513 11.48 -14.01 -16.78
N LYS A 514 10.24 -14.19 -16.30
CA LYS A 514 9.20 -14.91 -17.04
C LYS A 514 8.79 -14.17 -18.32
N VAL A 515 8.57 -12.87 -18.24
CA VAL A 515 8.22 -12.05 -19.41
C VAL A 515 9.39 -12.00 -20.39
N GLU A 516 10.63 -11.84 -19.93
CA GLU A 516 11.81 -11.85 -20.79
C GLU A 516 11.97 -13.19 -21.53
N LEU A 517 11.69 -14.30 -20.86
CA LEU A 517 11.79 -15.64 -21.46
C LEU A 517 10.63 -15.94 -22.43
N GLN A 518 9.39 -15.62 -22.06
CA GLN A 518 8.20 -16.07 -22.79
C GLN A 518 7.68 -15.03 -23.79
N TRP A 519 7.78 -13.74 -23.45
CA TRP A 519 7.23 -12.63 -24.21
C TRP A 519 8.21 -11.44 -24.28
N PRO A 520 9.44 -11.63 -24.80
CA PRO A 520 10.49 -10.60 -24.75
C PRO A 520 10.09 -9.27 -25.43
N HIS A 521 9.20 -9.33 -26.42
CA HIS A 521 8.67 -8.14 -27.10
C HIS A 521 7.89 -7.20 -26.17
N VAL A 522 7.33 -7.70 -25.07
CA VAL A 522 6.62 -6.91 -24.05
C VAL A 522 7.55 -5.92 -23.36
N LEU A 523 8.82 -6.28 -23.16
CA LEU A 523 9.82 -5.42 -22.50
C LEU A 523 10.55 -4.49 -23.48
N GLY A 524 10.38 -4.69 -24.78
CA GLY A 524 11.14 -3.98 -25.81
C GLY A 524 12.62 -4.41 -25.87
N LYS A 525 13.39 -3.73 -26.72
CA LYS A 525 14.84 -3.93 -26.83
C LYS A 525 15.58 -3.05 -25.82
N GLU A 526 16.80 -3.42 -25.50
CA GLU A 526 17.72 -2.53 -24.81
C GLU A 526 18.07 -1.35 -25.72
N ASN A 527 18.03 -0.13 -25.19
CA ASN A 527 18.35 1.07 -25.95
C ASN A 527 19.89 1.22 -26.04
N PRO A 528 20.48 1.17 -27.25
CA PRO A 528 21.93 1.28 -27.42
C PRO A 528 22.49 2.65 -27.02
N PHE A 529 21.63 3.66 -26.84
CA PHE A 529 22.02 5.02 -26.44
C PHE A 529 21.94 5.27 -24.93
N ASN A 530 21.62 4.26 -24.10
CA ASN A 530 21.59 4.41 -22.64
C ASN A 530 22.88 5.05 -22.06
N PRO A 531 24.11 4.67 -22.47
CA PRO A 531 25.32 5.31 -21.98
C PRO A 531 25.42 6.79 -22.37
N GLN A 532 24.99 7.15 -23.58
CA GLN A 532 25.03 8.53 -24.07
C GLN A 532 23.98 9.40 -23.37
N ILE A 533 22.80 8.87 -23.09
CA ILE A 533 21.77 9.55 -22.31
C ILE A 533 22.34 9.90 -20.93
N GLU A 534 22.95 8.94 -20.24
CA GLU A 534 23.58 9.19 -18.93
C GLU A 534 24.74 10.18 -19.02
N GLN A 535 25.55 10.12 -20.08
CA GLN A 535 26.65 11.05 -20.28
C GLN A 535 26.17 12.51 -20.48
N VAL A 536 25.04 12.71 -21.17
CA VAL A 536 24.52 14.05 -21.48
C VAL A 536 23.61 14.58 -20.38
N PHE A 537 22.72 13.74 -19.84
CA PHE A 537 21.65 14.14 -18.94
C PHE A 537 21.81 13.62 -17.50
N GLY A 538 22.86 12.86 -17.21
CA GLY A 538 23.14 12.34 -15.87
C GLY A 538 22.00 11.46 -15.34
N ASP A 539 21.38 11.91 -14.25
CA ASP A 539 20.25 11.25 -13.59
C ASP A 539 18.88 11.60 -14.19
N GLN A 540 18.86 12.32 -15.32
CA GLN A 540 17.65 12.74 -16.03
C GLN A 540 16.72 13.60 -15.14
N GLY A 541 17.27 14.35 -14.19
CA GLY A 541 16.51 15.21 -13.29
C GLY A 541 15.88 14.47 -12.12
N GLY A 542 16.23 13.20 -11.90
CA GLY A 542 15.74 12.40 -10.77
C GLY A 542 14.23 12.16 -10.80
N HIS A 543 13.67 11.78 -9.65
CA HIS A 543 12.26 11.43 -9.48
C HIS A 543 11.46 12.48 -8.72
#